data_AF-A0A0S7Y6J7-F1
#
_entry.id   AF-A0A0S7Y6J7-F1
#
_cell.length_a   1.000
_cell.length_b   1.000
_cell.length_c   1.000
_cell.angle_alpha   90.00
_cell.angle_beta   90.00
_cell.angle_gamma   90.00
#
_symmetry.space_group_name_H-M   'P 1'
#
loop_
_entity.id
_entity.type
_entity.pdbx_description
1 polymer ?
#
loop_
_entity_poly.entity_id
_entity_poly.type
_entity_poly.pdbx_seq_one_letter_code
_entity_poly.pdbx_strand_id
1 'polypeptide(L)'
;MMDQYAFYPRIINPMKFSYAIIFSAEEEVRKSKKVLVESMPWTEVEIFGDPFSISQYKSDKASIIILDDSGLIVVDADKIRENNQNVVIILLSSNDFISRSPPSITHEKYPYTSKADLVFAIDREEFVPSHILPSAVRCAEDLLNIKKYSRVRRYIFLLVDDEPRWFSQFLPVLYNIIGQRADVMVARTLEEALQFLFGVKQESEIDEDRYLSLGHGDDVVCLIADIFFPKGNDLNSDAGKDLIRITRKYYSRIPVIIASKAKEAFDFKDQAFILPKGDPGSLQTLQAYIHDFTGLGDFVLQDKTKMELLRLKDIYQMKDVLTEAKKRTKQGQKLREVLEVYGEKDAFSTWLYMHGFRELGDELRPQRGRGTDLVRKLVEPIEREISRIHSSPLAIGEERVFSLQDLLDALQRVAPEMIQHLSDNDVFSTWLDRKGFPELAEEIRPIHGSGAKLKEALTQSVAKWIPIYQQRGMPI
;
A
#
# COMPACT_ATOMS: atom_id res chain seq x y z
N MET A 1 -24.58 -24.90 -11.75
CA MET A 1 -23.31 -25.42 -11.19
C MET A 1 -22.07 -24.61 -11.61
N MET A 2 -22.17 -23.59 -12.48
CA MET A 2 -21.00 -22.80 -12.94
C MET A 2 -20.53 -21.69 -11.97
N ASP A 3 -21.34 -21.27 -10.99
CA ASP A 3 -20.97 -20.20 -10.05
C ASP A 3 -20.08 -20.65 -8.87
N GLN A 4 -19.68 -21.92 -8.80
CA GLN A 4 -19.00 -22.44 -7.61
C GLN A 4 -17.52 -22.01 -7.45
N TYR A 5 -16.91 -21.40 -8.47
CA TYR A 5 -15.48 -21.05 -8.47
C TYR A 5 -15.18 -19.70 -9.15
N ALA A 6 -15.96 -18.66 -8.86
CA ALA A 6 -15.65 -17.32 -9.37
C ALA A 6 -14.41 -16.73 -8.66
N PHE A 7 -13.52 -16.12 -9.44
CA PHE A 7 -12.40 -15.34 -8.89
C PHE A 7 -12.90 -13.97 -8.44
N TYR A 8 -12.77 -13.67 -7.15
CA TYR A 8 -13.13 -12.38 -6.57
C TYR A 8 -11.86 -11.64 -6.14
N PRO A 9 -11.32 -10.73 -6.98
CA PRO A 9 -10.18 -9.91 -6.60
C PRO A 9 -10.53 -9.03 -5.41
N ARG A 10 -9.55 -8.73 -4.56
CA ARG A 10 -9.73 -7.70 -3.54
C ARG A 10 -9.54 -6.34 -4.19
N ILE A 11 -10.45 -5.43 -3.89
CA ILE A 11 -10.27 -4.00 -4.18
C ILE A 11 -9.85 -3.34 -2.87
N ILE A 12 -8.60 -2.87 -2.78
CA ILE A 12 -8.08 -2.18 -1.58
C ILE A 12 -8.83 -0.87 -1.36
N ASN A 13 -8.95 -0.09 -2.43
CA ASN A 13 -9.55 1.24 -2.47
C ASN A 13 -10.89 1.15 -3.20
N PRO A 14 -11.95 0.66 -2.53
CA PRO A 14 -13.28 0.61 -3.14
C PRO A 14 -13.82 2.00 -3.45
N MET A 15 -13.36 3.04 -2.74
CA MET A 15 -13.62 4.42 -3.13
C MET A 15 -12.41 5.03 -3.82
N LYS A 16 -12.70 5.59 -4.99
CA LYS A 16 -11.80 6.41 -5.79
C LYS A 16 -12.39 7.79 -5.93
N PHE A 17 -11.56 8.82 -6.04
CA PHE A 17 -12.07 10.17 -6.27
C PHE A 17 -12.66 10.27 -7.67
N SER A 18 -13.94 10.66 -7.77
CA SER A 18 -14.57 10.91 -9.06
C SER A 18 -14.23 12.29 -9.61
N TYR A 19 -13.90 13.23 -8.73
CA TYR A 19 -13.58 14.62 -9.07
C TYR A 19 -12.30 15.07 -8.37
N ALA A 20 -11.43 15.76 -9.11
CA ALA A 20 -10.30 16.50 -8.57
C ALA A 20 -10.41 17.97 -8.99
N ILE A 21 -10.58 18.85 -8.01
CA ILE A 21 -10.62 20.29 -8.19
C ILE A 21 -9.24 20.83 -7.87
N ILE A 22 -8.66 21.57 -8.81
CA ILE A 22 -7.35 22.18 -8.62
C ILE A 22 -7.49 23.69 -8.75
N PHE A 23 -6.99 24.41 -7.75
CA PHE A 23 -6.71 25.83 -7.86
C PHE A 23 -5.27 26.09 -7.45
N SER A 24 -4.52 26.71 -8.35
CA SER A 24 -3.19 27.22 -8.04
C SER A 24 -2.86 28.41 -8.93
N ALA A 25 -2.17 29.39 -8.36
CA ALA A 25 -1.54 30.49 -9.07
C ALA A 25 -0.35 30.00 -9.93
N GLU A 26 0.26 28.87 -9.60
CA GLU A 26 1.37 28.28 -10.34
C GLU A 26 0.90 27.52 -11.59
N GLU A 27 1.43 27.91 -12.75
CA GLU A 27 1.04 27.32 -14.05
C GLU A 27 1.39 25.83 -14.16
N GLU A 28 2.52 25.41 -13.58
CA GLU A 28 2.99 24.02 -13.63
C GLU A 28 2.08 23.07 -12.85
N VAL A 29 1.49 23.53 -11.74
CA VAL A 29 0.46 22.79 -11.00
C VAL A 29 -0.79 22.62 -11.90
N ARG A 30 -1.25 23.68 -12.56
CA ARG A 30 -2.42 23.61 -13.46
C ARG A 30 -2.17 22.69 -14.66
N LYS A 31 -0.97 22.73 -15.26
CA LYS A 31 -0.58 21.84 -16.38
C LYS A 31 -0.52 20.37 -15.98
N SER A 32 -0.24 20.08 -14.71
CA SER A 32 -0.15 18.72 -14.19
C SER A 32 -1.48 17.97 -14.18
N LYS A 33 -2.61 18.64 -14.48
CA LYS A 33 -3.90 18.00 -14.81
C LYS A 33 -3.75 16.83 -15.79
N LYS A 34 -2.92 16.98 -16.82
CA LYS A 34 -2.73 15.93 -17.83
C LYS A 34 -2.24 14.61 -17.21
N VAL A 35 -1.28 14.70 -16.29
CA VAL A 35 -0.68 13.53 -15.63
C VAL A 35 -1.70 12.85 -14.71
N LEU A 36 -2.53 13.63 -14.00
CA LEU A 36 -3.62 13.06 -13.21
C LEU A 36 -4.65 12.33 -14.08
N VAL A 37 -5.06 12.92 -15.21
CA VAL A 37 -6.00 12.25 -16.14
C VAL A 37 -5.42 10.97 -16.73
N GLU A 38 -4.12 10.95 -17.03
CA GLU A 38 -3.44 9.75 -17.56
C GLU A 38 -3.26 8.65 -16.51
N SER A 39 -2.91 9.00 -15.27
CA SER A 39 -2.66 8.05 -14.18
C SER A 39 -3.91 7.61 -13.42
N MET A 40 -4.96 8.43 -13.44
CA MET A 40 -6.23 8.20 -12.73
C MET A 40 -7.40 8.46 -13.68
N PRO A 41 -7.62 7.57 -14.67
CA PRO A 41 -8.60 7.79 -15.73
C PRO A 41 -10.06 7.75 -15.24
N TRP A 42 -10.29 7.37 -13.98
CA TRP A 42 -11.58 7.43 -13.29
C TRP A 42 -11.89 8.80 -12.66
N THR A 43 -10.92 9.71 -12.64
CA THR A 43 -11.03 11.02 -11.97
C THR A 43 -11.22 12.13 -13.00
N GLU A 44 -12.35 12.85 -12.92
CA GLU A 44 -12.56 14.07 -13.68
C GLU A 44 -11.80 15.23 -13.02
N VAL A 45 -10.89 15.88 -13.77
CA VAL A 45 -10.03 16.94 -13.23
C VAL A 45 -10.48 18.30 -13.75
N GLU A 46 -10.82 19.22 -12.86
CA GLU A 46 -11.24 20.59 -13.16
C GLU A 46 -10.25 21.61 -12.58
N ILE A 47 -9.88 22.60 -13.40
CA ILE A 47 -9.04 23.72 -12.97
C ILE A 47 -9.95 24.92 -12.73
N PHE A 48 -9.97 25.41 -11.50
CA PHE A 48 -10.75 26.57 -11.13
C PHE A 48 -9.93 27.85 -11.33
N GLY A 49 -10.58 28.88 -11.89
CA GLY A 49 -9.98 30.21 -12.04
C GLY A 49 -10.19 31.13 -10.83
N ASP A 50 -11.13 30.78 -9.95
CA ASP A 50 -11.52 31.55 -8.78
C ASP A 50 -11.66 30.62 -7.56
N PRO A 51 -10.93 30.87 -6.46
CA PRO A 51 -10.98 30.00 -5.30
C PRO A 51 -12.26 30.21 -4.46
N PHE A 52 -12.93 31.37 -4.55
CA PHE A 52 -14.15 31.62 -3.78
C PHE A 52 -15.29 30.67 -4.17
N SER A 53 -15.42 30.38 -5.47
CA SER A 53 -16.41 29.42 -5.96
C SER A 53 -16.21 27.99 -5.42
N ILE A 54 -14.97 27.59 -5.09
CA ILE A 54 -14.66 26.28 -4.49
C ILE A 54 -15.32 26.12 -3.12
N SER A 55 -15.49 27.21 -2.37
CA SER A 55 -16.16 27.19 -1.06
C SER A 55 -17.64 26.77 -1.15
N GLN A 56 -18.23 26.87 -2.34
CA GLN A 56 -19.61 26.47 -2.62
C GLN A 56 -19.69 25.11 -3.34
N TYR A 57 -18.55 24.47 -3.60
CA TYR A 57 -18.51 23.19 -4.29
C TYR A 57 -19.33 22.15 -3.51
N LYS A 58 -20.14 21.40 -4.24
CA LYS A 58 -20.99 20.35 -3.70
C LYS A 58 -21.03 19.18 -4.66
N SER A 59 -20.79 17.99 -4.14
CA SER A 59 -20.86 16.73 -4.86
C SER A 59 -21.22 15.61 -3.92
N ASP A 60 -22.09 14.71 -4.39
CA ASP A 60 -22.42 13.47 -3.70
C ASP A 60 -21.34 12.39 -3.91
N LYS A 61 -20.41 12.62 -4.86
CA LYS A 61 -19.30 11.71 -5.14
C LYS A 61 -18.05 12.09 -4.34
N ALA A 62 -17.19 11.10 -4.10
CA ALA A 62 -15.88 11.35 -3.50
C ALA A 62 -15.10 12.35 -4.36
N SER A 63 -14.62 13.41 -3.72
CA SER A 63 -13.94 14.52 -4.39
C SER A 63 -12.66 14.90 -3.65
N ILE A 64 -11.65 15.35 -4.39
CA ILE A 64 -10.44 15.92 -3.82
C ILE A 64 -10.31 17.39 -4.23
N ILE A 65 -9.90 18.24 -3.28
CA ILE A 65 -9.68 19.67 -3.51
C ILE A 65 -8.20 19.95 -3.26
N ILE A 66 -7.50 20.37 -4.30
CA ILE A 66 -6.05 20.60 -4.30
C ILE A 66 -5.83 22.10 -4.46
N LEU A 67 -5.26 22.72 -3.43
CA LEU A 67 -5.06 24.16 -3.34
C LEU A 67 -3.59 24.45 -3.10
N ASP A 68 -3.09 25.54 -3.67
CA ASP A 68 -1.86 26.15 -3.17
C ASP A 68 -2.11 27.08 -1.98
N ASP A 69 -1.04 27.71 -1.47
CA ASP A 69 -1.12 28.67 -0.38
C ASP A 69 -2.15 29.78 -0.65
N SER A 70 -2.17 30.33 -1.86
CA SER A 70 -3.08 31.43 -2.22
C SER A 70 -4.54 31.02 -2.22
N GLY A 71 -4.85 29.80 -2.66
CA GLY A 71 -6.19 29.23 -2.62
C GLY A 71 -6.65 28.89 -1.21
N LEU A 72 -5.82 28.20 -0.44
CA LEU A 72 -6.21 27.70 0.88
C LEU A 72 -6.47 28.84 1.89
N ILE A 73 -5.77 29.97 1.73
CA ILE A 73 -6.00 31.19 2.52
C ILE A 73 -7.45 31.66 2.42
N VAL A 74 -8.02 31.68 1.21
CA VAL A 74 -9.29 32.37 0.93
C VAL A 74 -10.52 31.46 0.94
N VAL A 75 -10.36 30.13 0.81
CA VAL A 75 -11.49 29.20 0.86
C VAL A 75 -12.06 29.03 2.28
N ASP A 76 -13.35 28.74 2.33
CA ASP A 76 -14.06 28.27 3.52
C ASP A 76 -14.05 26.73 3.55
N ALA A 77 -13.06 26.16 4.24
CA ALA A 77 -12.85 24.72 4.31
C ALA A 77 -13.93 24.00 5.12
N ASP A 78 -14.54 24.67 6.11
CA ASP A 78 -15.61 24.09 6.92
C ASP A 78 -16.87 23.95 6.07
N LYS A 79 -17.22 24.99 5.31
CA LYS A 79 -18.33 24.94 4.37
C LYS A 79 -18.15 23.87 3.29
N ILE A 80 -16.93 23.70 2.78
CA ILE A 80 -16.59 22.61 1.85
C ILE A 80 -16.91 21.25 2.50
N ARG A 81 -16.49 21.01 3.74
CA ARG A 81 -16.73 19.74 4.45
C ARG A 81 -18.21 19.53 4.78
N GLU A 82 -18.93 20.59 5.13
CA GLU A 82 -20.38 20.55 5.36
C GLU A 82 -21.14 20.15 4.08
N ASN A 83 -20.72 20.67 2.93
CA ASN A 83 -21.34 20.38 1.64
C ASN A 83 -20.99 18.99 1.09
N ASN A 84 -19.88 18.37 1.53
CA ASN A 84 -19.32 17.18 0.91
C ASN A 84 -18.89 16.14 1.96
N GLN A 85 -19.61 15.01 2.04
CA GLN A 85 -19.28 13.96 3.01
C GLN A 85 -17.97 13.19 2.74
N ASN A 86 -17.49 13.24 1.49
CA ASN A 86 -16.39 12.43 0.97
C ASN A 86 -15.32 13.32 0.35
N VAL A 87 -14.91 14.38 1.05
CA VAL A 87 -13.91 15.34 0.56
C VAL A 87 -12.60 15.22 1.33
N VAL A 88 -11.49 15.37 0.61
CA VAL A 88 -10.16 15.58 1.18
C VAL A 88 -9.57 16.86 0.59
N ILE A 89 -9.01 17.71 1.44
CA ILE A 89 -8.36 18.97 1.06
C ILE A 89 -6.85 18.79 1.15
N ILE A 90 -6.14 19.01 0.05
CA ILE A 90 -4.69 19.00 -0.04
C ILE A 90 -4.16 20.41 -0.18
N LEU A 91 -3.12 20.73 0.60
CA LEU A 91 -2.24 21.88 0.36
C LEU A 91 -1.00 21.43 -0.44
N LEU A 92 -0.77 22.07 -1.59
CA LEU A 92 0.51 22.05 -2.28
C LEU A 92 1.24 23.37 -1.98
N SER A 93 2.29 23.30 -1.17
CA SER A 93 3.02 24.49 -0.73
C SER A 93 4.42 24.54 -1.35
N SER A 94 4.76 25.68 -1.96
CA SER A 94 6.14 26.01 -2.34
C SER A 94 6.89 26.80 -1.26
N ASN A 95 6.23 27.04 -0.11
CA ASN A 95 6.84 27.70 1.04
C ASN A 95 7.82 26.78 1.79
N ASP A 96 9.11 27.10 1.75
CA ASP A 96 10.17 26.30 2.37
C ASP A 96 9.98 26.10 3.88
N PHE A 97 9.38 27.07 4.58
CA PHE A 97 9.10 26.91 6.01
C PHE A 97 8.04 25.84 6.26
N ILE A 98 6.95 25.85 5.50
CA ILE A 98 5.88 24.83 5.59
C ILE A 98 6.45 23.45 5.27
N SER A 99 7.31 23.37 4.26
CA SER A 99 7.89 22.11 3.78
C SER A 99 8.84 21.42 4.77
N ARG A 100 9.40 22.17 5.73
CA ARG A 100 10.44 21.69 6.68
C ARG A 100 10.03 21.77 8.15
N SER A 101 8.82 22.23 8.44
CA SER A 101 8.40 22.45 9.81
C SER A 101 7.29 21.48 10.21
N PRO A 102 7.29 21.02 11.48
CA PRO A 102 6.17 20.31 12.05
C PRO A 102 4.83 21.04 11.86
N PRO A 103 3.69 20.31 11.84
CA PRO A 103 2.37 20.93 11.73
C PRO A 103 2.09 21.99 12.79
N SER A 104 2.48 21.76 14.06
CA SER A 104 2.23 22.70 15.17
C SER A 104 2.85 24.09 14.93
N ILE A 105 4.12 24.12 14.55
CA ILE A 105 4.86 25.36 14.23
C ILE A 105 4.35 26.01 12.95
N THR A 106 3.99 25.19 11.97
CA THR A 106 3.40 25.66 10.73
C THR A 106 2.05 26.33 10.96
N HIS A 107 1.19 25.75 11.79
CA HIS A 107 -0.14 26.30 12.12
C HIS A 107 -0.03 27.62 12.89
N GLU A 108 0.98 27.80 13.74
CA GLU A 108 1.18 29.07 14.46
C GLU A 108 1.56 30.20 13.49
N LYS A 109 2.50 29.94 12.57
CA LYS A 109 2.98 30.95 11.62
C LYS A 109 2.04 31.18 10.43
N TYR A 110 1.40 30.11 9.97
CA TYR A 110 0.52 30.10 8.79
C TYR A 110 -0.79 29.37 9.12
N PRO A 111 -1.73 30.00 9.87
CA PRO A 111 -2.91 29.32 10.40
C PRO A 111 -3.81 28.65 9.35
N TYR A 112 -3.82 29.15 8.11
CA TYR A 112 -4.61 28.56 7.02
C TYR A 112 -4.21 27.11 6.68
N THR A 113 -2.98 26.70 7.01
CA THR A 113 -2.49 25.34 6.74
C THR A 113 -3.26 24.27 7.49
N SER A 114 -3.83 24.62 8.66
CA SER A 114 -4.72 23.74 9.44
C SER A 114 -6.02 23.37 8.73
N LYS A 115 -6.38 24.08 7.65
CA LYS A 115 -7.53 23.76 6.81
C LYS A 115 -7.30 22.52 5.95
N ALA A 116 -6.04 22.14 5.69
CA ALA A 116 -5.72 20.99 4.84
C ALA A 116 -5.70 19.69 5.65
N ASP A 117 -6.16 18.60 5.03
CA ASP A 117 -6.06 17.25 5.60
C ASP A 117 -4.67 16.65 5.32
N LEU A 118 -4.04 17.03 4.21
CA LEU A 118 -2.68 16.63 3.83
C LEU A 118 -1.91 17.81 3.25
N VAL A 119 -0.61 17.88 3.55
CA VAL A 119 0.30 18.92 3.05
C VAL A 119 1.45 18.27 2.30
N PHE A 120 1.71 18.76 1.09
CA PHE A 120 2.80 18.35 0.23
C PHE A 120 3.66 19.55 -0.18
N ALA A 121 4.97 19.34 -0.19
CA ALA A 121 5.92 20.30 -0.73
C ALA A 121 5.97 20.18 -2.25
N ILE A 122 6.02 21.33 -2.93
CA ILE A 122 6.24 21.41 -4.38
C ILE A 122 7.30 22.47 -4.70
N ASP A 123 8.08 22.24 -5.75
CA ASP A 123 8.96 23.23 -6.36
C ASP A 123 9.22 22.86 -7.83
N ARG A 124 10.11 23.60 -8.50
CA ARG A 124 10.41 23.41 -9.93
C ARG A 124 11.57 22.46 -10.20
N GLU A 125 12.27 21.98 -9.18
CA GLU A 125 13.51 21.22 -9.30
C GLU A 125 13.40 19.84 -8.67
N GLU A 126 13.22 19.77 -7.35
CA GLU A 126 13.19 18.52 -6.57
C GLU A 126 11.76 17.95 -6.46
N PHE A 127 10.75 18.81 -6.28
CA PHE A 127 9.36 18.42 -6.02
C PHE A 127 8.41 18.87 -7.13
N VAL A 128 8.72 18.48 -8.37
CA VAL A 128 7.94 18.86 -9.55
C VAL A 128 6.47 18.39 -9.40
N PRO A 129 5.46 19.29 -9.51
CA PRO A 129 4.06 18.97 -9.25
C PRO A 129 3.53 17.74 -9.99
N SER A 130 3.97 17.51 -11.24
CA SER A 130 3.57 16.36 -12.05
C SER A 130 3.98 15.01 -11.45
N HIS A 131 5.05 14.96 -10.66
CA HIS A 131 5.50 13.74 -9.97
C HIS A 131 4.83 13.57 -8.59
N ILE A 132 4.45 14.68 -7.95
CA ILE A 132 3.87 14.68 -6.61
C ILE A 132 2.35 14.39 -6.65
N LEU A 133 1.65 15.02 -7.58
CA LEU A 133 0.18 15.02 -7.63
C LEU A 133 -0.46 13.62 -7.65
N PRO A 134 -0.02 12.65 -8.47
CA PRO A 134 -0.61 11.31 -8.46
C PRO A 134 -0.49 10.64 -7.08
N SER A 135 0.66 10.77 -6.44
CA SER A 135 0.90 10.20 -5.10
C SER A 135 0.12 10.94 -4.01
N ALA A 136 -0.05 12.26 -4.15
CA ALA A 136 -0.83 13.07 -3.23
C ALA A 136 -2.32 12.70 -3.29
N VAL A 137 -2.88 12.60 -4.50
CA VAL A 137 -4.28 12.17 -4.70
C VAL A 137 -4.48 10.75 -4.16
N ARG A 138 -3.54 9.85 -4.43
CA ARG A 138 -3.59 8.47 -3.94
C ARG A 138 -3.53 8.38 -2.41
N CYS A 139 -2.68 9.18 -1.76
CA CYS A 139 -2.62 9.26 -0.30
C CYS A 139 -3.93 9.79 0.31
N ALA A 140 -4.59 10.73 -0.37
CA ALA A 140 -5.93 11.17 0.03
C ALA A 140 -7.00 10.08 -0.16
N GLU A 141 -6.92 9.26 -1.21
CA GLU A 141 -7.81 8.10 -1.39
C GLU A 141 -7.60 7.10 -0.26
N ASP A 142 -6.35 6.76 0.06
CA ASP A 142 -6.00 5.86 1.15
C ASP A 142 -6.55 6.40 2.49
N LEU A 143 -6.36 7.69 2.79
CA LEU A 143 -6.88 8.34 3.99
C LEU A 143 -8.41 8.18 4.11
N LEU A 144 -9.13 8.41 3.02
CA LEU A 144 -10.58 8.31 3.00
C LEU A 144 -11.05 6.84 3.16
N ASN A 145 -10.37 5.91 2.50
CA ASN A 145 -10.69 4.49 2.58
C ASN A 145 -10.37 3.90 3.96
N ILE A 146 -9.27 4.28 4.59
CA ILE A 146 -8.92 3.91 5.97
C ILE A 146 -10.01 4.36 6.93
N LYS A 147 -10.49 5.61 6.82
CA LYS A 147 -11.55 6.16 7.68
C LYS A 147 -12.90 5.46 7.49
N LYS A 148 -13.28 5.10 6.26
CA LYS A 148 -14.63 4.61 5.94
C LYS A 148 -14.77 3.09 5.91
N TYR A 149 -13.71 2.38 5.51
CA TYR A 149 -13.74 0.93 5.29
C TYR A 149 -12.86 0.18 6.28
N SER A 150 -12.91 0.59 7.55
CA SER A 150 -12.17 -0.03 8.66
C SER A 150 -12.68 -1.42 9.06
N ARG A 151 -13.86 -1.85 8.58
CA ARG A 151 -14.44 -3.16 8.90
C ARG A 151 -13.81 -4.33 8.13
N VAL A 152 -13.12 -4.04 7.03
CA VAL A 152 -12.37 -5.03 6.24
C VAL A 152 -10.90 -4.81 6.56
N ARG A 153 -10.15 -5.87 6.87
CA ARG A 153 -8.70 -5.74 7.13
C ARG A 153 -8.05 -5.00 5.98
N ARG A 154 -7.38 -3.92 6.34
CA ARG A 154 -6.55 -3.14 5.44
C ARG A 154 -5.11 -3.62 5.55
N TYR A 155 -4.26 -3.17 4.65
CA TYR A 155 -2.84 -3.50 4.72
C TYR A 155 -2.15 -2.17 4.57
N ILE A 156 -1.64 -1.66 5.69
CA ILE A 156 -1.29 -0.25 5.81
C ILE A 156 0.21 -0.12 6.05
N PHE A 157 0.85 0.71 5.24
CA PHE A 157 2.16 1.28 5.54
C PHE A 157 1.93 2.52 6.39
N LEU A 158 2.32 2.46 7.67
CA LEU A 158 2.28 3.62 8.56
C LEU A 158 3.58 4.39 8.41
N LEU A 159 3.47 5.63 7.94
CA LEU A 159 4.58 6.50 7.62
C LEU A 159 4.60 7.67 8.61
N VAL A 160 5.66 7.79 9.43
CA VAL A 160 5.73 8.76 10.53
C VAL A 160 6.94 9.68 10.39
N ASP A 161 6.67 10.95 10.10
CA ASP A 161 7.65 12.00 9.88
C ASP A 161 6.93 13.36 9.96
N ASP A 162 7.58 14.42 10.43
CA ASP A 162 6.96 15.72 10.62
C ASP A 162 7.09 16.64 9.41
N GLU A 163 8.03 16.39 8.49
CA GLU A 163 8.35 17.28 7.38
C GLU A 163 7.55 16.95 6.10
N PRO A 164 6.68 17.84 5.58
CA PRO A 164 5.94 17.59 4.34
C PRO A 164 6.80 17.26 3.11
N ARG A 165 8.02 17.82 3.02
CA ARG A 165 8.94 17.51 1.91
C ARG A 165 9.29 16.02 1.82
N TRP A 166 9.42 15.35 2.96
CA TRP A 166 9.89 13.98 2.97
C TRP A 166 8.83 13.04 2.40
N PHE A 167 7.57 13.20 2.79
CA PHE A 167 6.45 12.47 2.18
C PHE A 167 6.31 12.76 0.69
N SER A 168 6.49 14.02 0.30
CA SER A 168 6.40 14.44 -1.09
C SER A 168 7.45 13.70 -1.94
N GLN A 169 8.67 13.56 -1.44
CA GLN A 169 9.73 12.78 -2.08
C GLN A 169 9.45 11.27 -2.07
N PHE A 170 8.97 10.75 -0.94
CA PHE A 170 8.99 9.32 -0.64
C PHE A 170 7.77 8.58 -1.16
N LEU A 171 6.57 9.18 -1.14
CA LEU A 171 5.36 8.51 -1.57
C LEU A 171 5.38 8.04 -3.03
N PRO A 172 5.90 8.81 -4.02
CA PRO A 172 6.03 8.32 -5.39
C PRO A 172 6.84 7.03 -5.49
N VAL A 173 7.94 6.94 -4.75
CA VAL A 173 8.79 5.75 -4.67
C VAL A 173 8.03 4.60 -4.02
N LEU A 174 7.42 4.85 -2.85
CA LEU A 174 6.71 3.81 -2.11
C LEU A 174 5.55 3.23 -2.93
N TYR A 175 4.74 4.09 -3.56
CA TYR A 175 3.60 3.66 -4.38
C TYR A 175 4.02 2.87 -5.62
N ASN A 176 5.19 3.16 -6.19
CA ASN A 176 5.77 2.35 -7.27
C ASN A 176 6.17 0.94 -6.80
N ILE A 177 6.60 0.79 -5.53
CA ILE A 177 6.95 -0.51 -4.95
C ILE A 177 5.68 -1.30 -4.59
N ILE A 178 4.74 -0.67 -3.87
CA ILE A 178 3.60 -1.40 -3.29
C ILE A 178 2.49 -1.66 -4.31
N GLY A 179 2.40 -0.89 -5.42
CA GLY A 179 1.27 -0.95 -6.36
C GLY A 179 -0.04 -0.71 -5.61
N GLN A 180 -1.20 -1.19 -6.06
CA GLN A 180 -2.45 -1.05 -5.29
C GLN A 180 -2.68 -2.21 -4.31
N ARG A 181 -1.63 -2.78 -3.69
CA ARG A 181 -1.77 -3.90 -2.73
C ARG A 181 -1.95 -3.45 -1.29
N ALA A 182 -1.56 -2.21 -0.98
CA ALA A 182 -1.58 -1.64 0.36
C ALA A 182 -1.89 -0.13 0.33
N ASP A 183 -2.41 0.35 1.45
CA ASP A 183 -2.64 1.77 1.72
C ASP A 183 -1.44 2.40 2.42
N VAL A 184 -1.36 3.73 2.35
CA VAL A 184 -0.44 4.51 3.18
C VAL A 184 -1.20 5.39 4.15
N MET A 185 -0.84 5.31 5.43
CA MET A 185 -1.28 6.25 6.46
C MET A 185 -0.11 7.13 6.86
N VAL A 186 -0.29 8.45 6.80
CA VAL A 186 0.71 9.43 7.24
C VAL A 186 0.37 9.93 8.63
N ALA A 187 1.35 9.93 9.53
CA ALA A 187 1.29 10.57 10.84
C ALA A 187 2.50 11.50 11.03
N ARG A 188 2.31 12.57 11.80
CA ARG A 188 3.28 13.67 11.97
C ARG A 188 3.82 13.78 13.39
N THR A 189 3.16 13.14 14.35
CA THR A 189 3.58 13.14 15.76
C THR A 189 3.43 11.76 16.37
N LEU A 190 4.01 11.57 17.56
CA LEU A 190 3.85 10.32 18.30
C LEU A 190 2.39 10.06 18.66
N GLU A 191 1.65 11.10 19.03
CA GLU A 191 0.24 10.99 19.41
C GLU A 191 -0.62 10.54 18.23
N GLU A 192 -0.36 11.04 17.02
CA GLU A 192 -1.07 10.59 15.82
C GLU A 192 -0.76 9.12 15.51
N ALA A 193 0.51 8.72 15.62
CA ALA A 193 0.91 7.33 15.42
C ALA A 193 0.29 6.38 16.46
N LEU A 194 0.27 6.77 17.74
CA LEU A 194 -0.37 6.00 18.81
C LEU A 194 -1.89 5.96 18.64
N GLN A 195 -2.51 7.07 18.27
CA GLN A 195 -3.95 7.15 18.03
C GLN A 195 -4.35 6.21 16.90
N PHE A 196 -3.52 6.16 15.85
CA PHE A 196 -3.73 5.26 14.73
C PHE A 196 -3.52 3.79 15.13
N LEU A 197 -2.40 3.44 15.76
CA LEU A 197 -2.06 2.04 16.09
C LEU A 197 -2.92 1.43 17.20
N PHE A 198 -3.26 2.23 18.21
CA PHE A 198 -3.78 1.75 19.49
C PHE A 198 -5.09 2.43 19.91
N GLY A 199 -5.52 3.50 19.23
CA GLY A 199 -6.71 4.25 19.61
C GLY A 199 -6.50 5.22 20.79
N VAL A 200 -5.26 5.46 21.19
CA VAL A 200 -4.90 6.26 22.39
C VAL A 200 -3.86 7.32 22.07
N LYS A 201 -3.71 8.35 22.91
CA LYS A 201 -2.75 9.44 22.65
C LYS A 201 -1.43 9.26 23.40
N GLN A 202 -1.42 8.45 24.46
CA GLN A 202 -0.25 8.24 25.31
C GLN A 202 0.05 6.74 25.45
N GLU A 203 1.33 6.38 25.56
CA GLU A 203 1.73 4.98 25.75
C GLU A 203 1.14 4.37 27.02
N SER A 204 1.03 5.15 28.09
CA SER A 204 0.46 4.71 29.37
C SER A 204 -1.03 4.37 29.30
N GLU A 205 -1.72 4.77 28.23
CA GLU A 205 -3.14 4.47 27.99
C GLU A 205 -3.33 3.14 27.21
N ILE A 206 -2.25 2.50 26.75
CA ILE A 206 -2.34 1.24 26.01
C ILE A 206 -2.75 0.12 26.97
N ASP A 207 -3.97 -0.37 26.77
CA ASP A 207 -4.50 -1.57 27.44
C ASP A 207 -4.02 -2.82 26.70
N GLU A 208 -3.11 -3.59 27.33
CA GLU A 208 -2.49 -4.79 26.72
C GLU A 208 -3.51 -5.86 26.31
N ASP A 209 -4.70 -5.88 26.90
CA ASP A 209 -5.73 -6.88 26.63
C ASP A 209 -6.74 -6.42 25.56
N ARG A 210 -6.85 -5.10 25.31
CA ARG A 210 -7.91 -4.52 24.46
C ARG A 210 -7.41 -3.78 23.23
N TYR A 211 -6.12 -3.48 23.14
CA TYR A 211 -5.56 -2.61 22.11
C TYR A 211 -5.85 -3.05 20.67
N LEU A 212 -5.94 -4.36 20.41
CA LEU A 212 -6.23 -4.92 19.08
C LEU A 212 -7.57 -4.44 18.48
N SER A 213 -8.51 -4.01 19.32
CA SER A 213 -9.85 -3.58 18.90
C SER A 213 -10.03 -2.07 18.85
N LEU A 214 -9.06 -1.29 19.34
CA LEU A 214 -9.19 0.15 19.57
C LEU A 214 -8.51 0.99 18.48
N GLY A 215 -7.51 0.43 17.80
CA GLY A 215 -6.79 1.08 16.72
C GLY A 215 -6.63 0.19 15.50
N HIS A 216 -5.81 0.66 14.56
CA HIS A 216 -5.49 0.05 13.28
C HIS A 216 -4.15 -0.68 13.28
N GLY A 217 -3.55 -0.99 14.44
CA GLY A 217 -2.24 -1.64 14.44
C GLY A 217 -2.26 -3.08 13.92
N ASP A 218 -3.40 -3.78 13.98
CA ASP A 218 -3.57 -5.03 13.24
C ASP A 218 -3.67 -4.79 11.71
N ASP A 219 -4.11 -3.60 11.31
CA ASP A 219 -4.03 -2.96 9.99
C ASP A 219 -2.64 -2.92 9.33
N VAL A 220 -1.62 -2.72 10.15
CA VAL A 220 -0.31 -2.27 9.69
C VAL A 220 0.58 -3.44 9.29
N VAL A 221 1.17 -3.34 8.10
CA VAL A 221 2.14 -4.32 7.57
C VAL A 221 3.56 -3.80 7.48
N CYS A 222 3.77 -2.49 7.66
CA CYS A 222 5.09 -1.92 7.80
C CYS A 222 5.00 -0.58 8.53
N LEU A 223 5.91 -0.35 9.46
CA LEU A 223 6.15 0.96 10.05
C LEU A 223 7.39 1.57 9.38
N ILE A 224 7.26 2.77 8.85
CA ILE A 224 8.36 3.56 8.32
C ILE A 224 8.40 4.86 9.11
N ALA A 225 9.48 5.13 9.85
CA ALA A 225 9.54 6.29 10.74
C ALA A 225 10.93 6.95 10.76
N ASP A 226 10.98 8.26 10.95
CA ASP A 226 12.20 8.94 11.39
C ASP A 226 12.47 8.65 12.88
N ILE A 227 13.71 8.86 13.33
CA ILE A 227 14.10 8.82 14.74
C ILE A 227 13.60 10.05 15.49
N PHE A 228 13.68 11.22 14.85
CA PHE A 228 13.32 12.49 15.44
C PHE A 228 12.04 13.01 14.80
N PHE A 229 11.02 13.17 15.62
CA PHE A 229 9.78 13.86 15.29
C PHE A 229 9.08 14.33 16.58
N PRO A 230 8.06 15.18 16.50
CA PRO A 230 7.44 15.77 17.67
C PRO A 230 6.76 14.77 18.62
N LYS A 231 6.89 15.05 19.92
CA LYS A 231 6.15 14.45 21.04
C LYS A 231 5.66 15.55 21.96
N GLY A 232 4.35 15.78 21.98
CA GLY A 232 3.75 16.94 22.64
C GLY A 232 4.38 18.25 22.14
N ASN A 233 5.00 19.00 23.05
CA ASN A 233 5.66 20.28 22.72
C ASN A 233 7.16 20.12 22.40
N ASP A 234 7.73 18.92 22.52
CA ASP A 234 9.13 18.68 22.17
C ASP A 234 9.23 18.30 20.69
N LEU A 235 9.70 19.24 19.88
CA LEU A 235 9.78 19.11 18.42
C LEU A 235 10.93 18.21 17.95
N ASN A 236 11.94 17.99 18.79
CA ASN A 236 13.11 17.19 18.45
C ASN A 236 13.30 16.04 19.45
N SER A 237 12.19 15.43 19.82
CA SER A 237 12.17 14.27 20.71
C SER A 237 12.67 13.02 19.98
N ASP A 238 13.17 12.04 20.72
CA ASP A 238 13.48 10.71 20.20
C ASP A 238 12.22 9.80 20.10
N ALA A 239 11.07 10.40 19.81
CA ALA A 239 9.78 9.70 19.70
C ALA A 239 9.79 8.53 18.72
N GLY A 240 10.66 8.55 17.70
CA GLY A 240 10.84 7.40 16.83
C GLY A 240 11.33 6.17 17.58
N LYS A 241 12.26 6.35 18.53
CA LYS A 241 12.75 5.24 19.37
C LYS A 241 11.63 4.64 20.22
N ASP A 242 10.80 5.51 20.80
CA ASP A 242 9.63 5.10 21.57
C ASP A 242 8.64 4.33 20.69
N LEU A 243 8.27 4.88 19.53
CA LEU A 243 7.33 4.25 18.61
C LEU A 243 7.82 2.87 18.14
N ILE A 244 9.10 2.74 17.81
CA ILE A 244 9.71 1.47 17.40
C ILE A 244 9.66 0.46 18.54
N ARG A 245 10.04 0.86 19.76
CA ARG A 245 9.99 0.00 20.96
C ARG A 245 8.56 -0.47 21.24
N ILE A 246 7.58 0.43 21.24
CA ILE A 246 6.17 0.14 21.49
C ILE A 246 5.62 -0.80 20.42
N THR A 247 5.89 -0.51 19.14
CA THR A 247 5.45 -1.34 18.01
C THR A 247 6.02 -2.75 18.12
N ARG A 248 7.30 -2.92 18.49
CA ARG A 248 7.89 -4.25 18.68
C ARG A 248 7.29 -5.00 19.87
N LYS A 249 6.94 -4.30 20.95
CA LYS A 249 6.30 -4.90 22.13
C LYS A 249 4.93 -5.48 21.80
N TYR A 250 4.07 -4.69 21.14
CA TYR A 250 2.67 -5.06 20.92
C TYR A 250 2.38 -5.70 19.55
N TYR A 251 3.22 -5.43 18.55
CA TYR A 251 3.03 -5.83 17.17
C TYR A 251 4.36 -6.34 16.55
N SER A 252 5.00 -7.31 17.20
CA SER A 252 6.31 -7.88 16.81
C SER A 252 6.40 -8.49 15.40
N ARG A 253 5.27 -8.61 14.69
CA ARG A 253 5.18 -9.00 13.28
C ARG A 253 5.50 -7.85 12.32
N ILE A 254 5.30 -6.60 12.74
CA ILE A 254 5.43 -5.43 11.86
C ILE A 254 6.93 -5.17 11.60
N PRO A 255 7.41 -5.31 10.35
CA PRO A 255 8.74 -4.85 9.99
C PRO A 255 8.84 -3.33 10.12
N VAL A 256 10.02 -2.87 10.52
CA VAL A 256 10.31 -1.45 10.76
C VAL A 256 11.39 -0.98 9.80
N ILE A 257 11.13 0.13 9.13
CA ILE A 257 12.11 0.89 8.34
C ILE A 257 12.36 2.21 9.06
N ILE A 258 13.61 2.47 9.41
CA ILE A 258 14.03 3.74 10.00
C ILE A 258 14.55 4.62 8.87
N ALA A 259 13.78 5.63 8.49
CA ALA A 259 14.17 6.59 7.48
C ALA A 259 14.89 7.78 8.12
N SER A 260 16.19 7.67 8.38
CA SER A 260 16.93 8.73 9.09
C SER A 260 18.40 8.80 8.68
N LYS A 261 18.99 9.99 8.80
CA LYS A 261 20.45 10.20 8.72
C LYS A 261 21.12 10.21 10.11
N ALA A 262 20.32 10.15 11.18
CA ALA A 262 20.79 10.17 12.56
C ALA A 262 21.70 8.99 12.86
N LYS A 263 22.79 9.21 13.63
CA LYS A 263 23.68 8.11 14.05
C LYS A 263 22.95 7.14 14.98
N GLU A 264 22.00 7.67 15.74
CA GLU A 264 21.09 6.97 16.64
C GLU A 264 20.26 5.91 15.93
N ALA A 265 20.05 6.01 14.62
CA ALA A 265 19.39 4.95 13.84
C ALA A 265 20.19 3.64 13.86
N PHE A 266 21.53 3.70 13.94
CA PHE A 266 22.39 2.50 13.96
C PHE A 266 22.25 1.67 15.24
N ASP A 267 21.72 2.24 16.31
CA ASP A 267 21.39 1.50 17.55
C ASP A 267 20.31 0.43 17.31
N PHE A 268 19.54 0.57 16.22
CA PHE A 268 18.44 -0.32 15.84
C PHE A 268 18.74 -1.19 14.62
N LYS A 269 19.99 -1.24 14.13
CA LYS A 269 20.34 -1.99 12.89
C LYS A 269 19.99 -3.48 12.92
N ASP A 270 19.99 -4.10 14.11
CA ASP A 270 19.64 -5.51 14.29
C ASP A 270 18.12 -5.73 14.40
N GLN A 271 17.36 -4.64 14.42
CA GLN A 271 15.94 -4.58 14.74
C GLN A 271 15.10 -3.97 13.61
N ALA A 272 15.69 -3.15 12.76
CA ALA A 272 15.03 -2.42 11.70
C ALA A 272 15.95 -2.25 10.49
N PHE A 273 15.36 -2.07 9.31
CA PHE A 273 16.09 -1.64 8.13
C PHE A 273 16.36 -0.15 8.19
N ILE A 274 17.61 0.26 8.02
CA ILE A 274 17.99 1.67 8.03
C ILE A 274 18.00 2.17 6.59
N LEU A 275 17.18 3.18 6.33
CA LEU A 275 17.09 3.90 5.06
C LEU A 275 17.66 5.32 5.24
N PRO A 276 18.90 5.59 4.82
CA PRO A 276 19.43 6.94 4.84
C PRO A 276 18.63 7.84 3.89
N LYS A 277 17.95 8.88 4.41
CA LYS A 277 17.15 9.81 3.59
C LYS A 277 18.01 10.40 2.45
N GLY A 278 17.49 10.45 1.23
CA GLY A 278 18.16 11.10 0.09
C GLY A 278 19.38 10.36 -0.49
N ASP A 279 19.59 9.08 -0.17
CA ASP A 279 20.58 8.24 -0.85
C ASP A 279 19.94 7.49 -2.05
N PRO A 280 20.30 7.79 -3.31
CA PRO A 280 19.75 7.13 -4.48
C PRO A 280 20.04 5.61 -4.56
N GLY A 281 21.15 5.15 -3.96
CA GLY A 281 21.53 3.72 -3.94
C GLY A 281 20.65 2.86 -3.03
N SER A 282 19.76 3.50 -2.26
CA SER A 282 18.89 2.84 -1.30
C SER A 282 17.61 2.27 -1.90
N LEU A 283 17.21 2.69 -3.12
CA LEU A 283 15.89 2.36 -3.66
C LEU A 283 15.70 0.87 -3.96
N GLN A 284 16.67 0.22 -4.61
CA GLN A 284 16.58 -1.22 -4.88
C GLN A 284 16.62 -2.03 -3.58
N THR A 285 17.42 -1.57 -2.61
CA THR A 285 17.51 -2.21 -1.29
C THR A 285 16.22 -2.05 -0.49
N LEU A 286 15.60 -0.86 -0.54
CA LEU A 286 14.29 -0.57 0.05
C LEU A 286 13.21 -1.45 -0.58
N GLN A 287 13.19 -1.52 -1.91
CA GLN A 287 12.26 -2.37 -2.65
C GLN A 287 12.42 -3.83 -2.22
N ALA A 288 13.64 -4.36 -2.22
CA ALA A 288 13.92 -5.73 -1.79
C ALA A 288 13.46 -5.97 -0.33
N TYR A 289 13.73 -5.03 0.58
CA TYR A 289 13.30 -5.15 1.98
C TYR A 289 11.77 -5.15 2.10
N ILE A 290 11.08 -4.23 1.41
CA ILE A 290 9.62 -4.19 1.42
C ILE A 290 9.06 -5.52 0.89
N HIS A 291 9.56 -6.03 -0.23
CA HIS A 291 9.11 -7.31 -0.79
C HIS A 291 9.35 -8.47 0.18
N ASP A 292 10.54 -8.57 0.78
CA ASP A 292 10.92 -9.71 1.63
C ASP A 292 10.18 -9.75 2.96
N PHE A 293 9.80 -8.60 3.53
CA PHE A 293 9.30 -8.54 4.92
C PHE A 293 7.84 -8.11 5.09
N THR A 294 7.19 -7.58 4.05
CA THR A 294 5.78 -7.12 4.14
C THR A 294 4.77 -8.09 3.52
N GLY A 295 5.25 -9.19 2.92
CA GLY A 295 4.45 -10.17 2.20
C GLY A 295 4.18 -9.83 0.74
N LEU A 296 4.67 -8.68 0.25
CA LEU A 296 4.51 -8.24 -1.15
C LEU A 296 5.40 -8.99 -2.15
N GLY A 297 6.47 -9.64 -1.70
CA GLY A 297 7.37 -10.43 -2.54
C GLY A 297 7.28 -11.92 -2.27
N ASP A 298 8.37 -12.63 -2.54
CA ASP A 298 8.50 -14.05 -2.23
C ASP A 298 8.38 -14.31 -0.71
N PHE A 299 7.93 -15.51 -0.34
CA PHE A 299 7.91 -15.93 1.04
C PHE A 299 9.32 -16.37 1.48
N VAL A 300 10.01 -15.56 2.26
CA VAL A 300 11.39 -15.82 2.71
C VAL A 300 11.41 -16.52 4.06
N LEU A 301 11.83 -17.78 4.09
CA LEU A 301 12.07 -18.55 5.31
C LEU A 301 13.51 -18.34 5.76
N GLN A 302 13.69 -17.67 6.88
CA GLN A 302 14.97 -17.48 7.56
C GLN A 302 15.11 -18.40 8.79
N ASP A 303 16.34 -18.80 9.10
CA ASP A 303 16.65 -19.48 10.36
C ASP A 303 16.78 -18.51 11.56
N LYS A 304 17.13 -19.07 12.73
CA LYS A 304 17.33 -18.29 13.97
C LYS A 304 18.49 -17.28 13.87
N THR A 305 19.39 -17.44 12.90
CA THR A 305 20.52 -16.53 12.63
C THR A 305 20.19 -15.48 11.57
N LYS A 306 18.93 -15.40 11.10
CA LYS A 306 18.46 -14.52 10.02
C LYS A 306 19.02 -14.85 8.63
N MET A 307 19.65 -16.01 8.47
CA MET A 307 20.09 -16.48 7.16
C MET A 307 18.92 -17.10 6.39
N GLU A 308 18.83 -16.77 5.10
CA GLU A 308 17.83 -17.35 4.20
C GLU A 308 18.02 -18.87 4.07
N LEU A 309 16.98 -19.63 4.39
CA LEU A 309 16.92 -21.08 4.18
C LEU A 309 16.25 -21.43 2.87
N LEU A 310 15.10 -20.79 2.59
CA LEU A 310 14.27 -21.03 1.41
C LEU A 310 13.55 -19.74 1.03
N ARG A 311 13.27 -19.58 -0.26
CA ARG A 311 12.49 -18.49 -0.84
C ARG A 311 11.44 -19.09 -1.75
N LEU A 312 10.18 -18.83 -1.44
CA LEU A 312 9.03 -19.46 -2.11
C LEU A 312 8.32 -18.42 -2.95
N LYS A 313 8.29 -18.64 -4.27
CA LYS A 313 7.74 -17.65 -5.22
C LYS A 313 6.23 -17.73 -5.41
N ASP A 314 5.66 -18.88 -5.06
CA ASP A 314 4.27 -19.19 -5.35
C ASP A 314 3.68 -20.18 -4.33
N ILE A 315 2.37 -20.36 -4.41
CA ILE A 315 1.61 -21.23 -3.50
C ILE A 315 1.97 -22.72 -3.67
N TYR A 316 2.46 -23.14 -4.83
CA TYR A 316 2.87 -24.52 -5.08
C TYR A 316 4.16 -24.85 -4.34
N GLN A 317 5.16 -23.96 -4.38
CA GLN A 317 6.38 -24.08 -3.59
C GLN A 317 6.07 -24.06 -2.08
N MET A 318 5.10 -23.24 -1.65
CA MET A 318 4.61 -23.27 -0.27
C MET A 318 4.03 -24.62 0.12
N LYS A 319 3.18 -25.21 -0.72
CA LYS A 319 2.64 -26.56 -0.52
C LYS A 319 3.74 -27.62 -0.42
N ASP A 320 4.77 -27.55 -1.26
CA ASP A 320 5.86 -28.52 -1.26
C ASP A 320 6.65 -28.48 0.06
N VAL A 321 6.98 -27.28 0.53
CA VAL A 321 7.66 -27.08 1.82
C VAL A 321 6.80 -27.59 2.98
N LEU A 322 5.51 -27.29 2.98
CA LEU A 322 4.61 -27.76 4.02
C LEU A 322 4.44 -29.29 3.97
N THR A 323 4.45 -29.89 2.78
CA THR A 323 4.41 -31.36 2.61
C THR A 323 5.66 -32.03 3.16
N GLU A 324 6.85 -31.44 2.93
CA GLU A 324 8.09 -31.91 3.57
C GLU A 324 8.02 -31.73 5.10
N ALA A 325 7.48 -30.60 5.56
CA ALA A 325 7.27 -30.34 6.98
C ALA A 325 6.28 -31.30 7.66
N LYS A 326 5.44 -32.05 6.92
CA LYS A 326 4.61 -33.14 7.48
C LYS A 326 5.42 -34.39 7.82
N LYS A 327 6.54 -34.63 7.15
CA LYS A 327 7.30 -35.87 7.29
C LYS A 327 7.97 -35.95 8.67
N ARG A 328 8.02 -37.16 9.24
CA ARG A 328 8.73 -37.45 10.50
C ARG A 328 10.24 -37.64 10.29
N THR A 329 10.86 -36.70 9.58
CA THR A 329 12.31 -36.66 9.29
C THR A 329 12.96 -35.52 10.08
N LYS A 330 14.30 -35.53 10.19
CA LYS A 330 15.06 -34.41 10.77
C LYS A 330 14.79 -33.10 10.02
N GLN A 331 14.72 -33.17 8.68
CA GLN A 331 14.40 -32.02 7.84
C GLN A 331 12.98 -31.50 8.10
N GLY A 332 11.99 -32.38 8.15
CA GLY A 332 10.61 -31.99 8.48
C GLY A 332 10.49 -31.36 9.86
N GLN A 333 11.26 -31.83 10.86
CA GLN A 333 11.33 -31.19 12.17
C GLN A 333 11.90 -29.77 12.11
N LYS A 334 13.05 -29.59 11.43
CA LYS A 334 13.67 -28.28 11.24
C LYS A 334 12.71 -27.30 10.56
N LEU A 335 11.99 -27.74 9.53
CA LEU A 335 11.00 -26.91 8.84
C LEU A 335 9.85 -26.51 9.77
N ARG A 336 9.32 -27.43 10.58
CA ARG A 336 8.26 -27.12 11.56
C ARG A 336 8.69 -26.02 12.54
N GLU A 337 9.89 -26.14 13.12
CA GLU A 337 10.42 -25.14 14.05
C GLU A 337 10.56 -23.74 13.42
N VAL A 338 10.93 -23.68 12.14
CA VAL A 338 11.03 -22.41 11.41
C VAL A 338 9.64 -21.85 11.08
N LEU A 339 8.73 -22.68 10.55
CA LEU A 339 7.38 -22.27 10.13
C LEU A 339 6.54 -21.74 11.30
N GLU A 340 6.74 -22.26 12.52
CA GLU A 340 6.08 -21.77 13.74
C GLU A 340 6.25 -20.26 13.95
N VAL A 341 7.46 -19.73 13.71
CA VAL A 341 7.76 -18.30 13.85
C VAL A 341 6.91 -17.44 12.91
N TYR A 342 6.64 -17.94 11.70
CA TYR A 342 5.84 -17.23 10.69
C TYR A 342 4.34 -17.37 10.95
N GLY A 343 3.90 -18.48 11.52
CA GLY A 343 2.53 -18.69 11.97
C GLY A 343 2.15 -17.74 13.12
N GLU A 344 3.04 -17.53 14.09
CA GLU A 344 2.82 -16.60 15.20
C GLU A 344 2.76 -15.12 14.77
N LYS A 345 3.23 -14.81 13.56
CA LYS A 345 3.34 -13.45 13.01
C LYS A 345 2.35 -13.13 11.89
N ASP A 346 1.34 -13.98 11.67
CA ASP A 346 0.38 -13.86 10.57
C ASP A 346 0.99 -13.88 9.16
N ALA A 347 2.28 -14.23 9.01
CA ALA A 347 3.01 -14.05 7.77
C ALA A 347 2.41 -14.85 6.60
N PHE A 348 1.90 -16.06 6.86
CA PHE A 348 1.18 -16.84 5.84
C PHE A 348 -0.07 -16.13 5.37
N SER A 349 -0.91 -15.66 6.30
CA SER A 349 -2.15 -14.96 5.95
C SER A 349 -1.85 -13.70 5.16
N THR A 350 -0.87 -12.90 5.59
CA THR A 350 -0.43 -11.67 4.89
C THR A 350 0.06 -11.98 3.48
N TRP A 351 0.96 -12.96 3.32
CA TRP A 351 1.50 -13.33 2.01
C TRP A 351 0.40 -13.84 1.08
N LEU A 352 -0.43 -14.79 1.53
CA LEU A 352 -1.54 -15.31 0.73
C LEU A 352 -2.46 -14.18 0.26
N TYR A 353 -2.69 -13.19 1.12
CA TYR A 353 -3.53 -12.05 0.81
C TYR A 353 -2.91 -11.13 -0.25
N MET A 354 -1.60 -10.86 -0.17
CA MET A 354 -0.87 -10.04 -1.15
C MET A 354 -0.75 -10.69 -2.52
N HIS A 355 -0.90 -12.02 -2.59
CA HIS A 355 -0.75 -12.85 -3.79
C HIS A 355 -2.09 -13.35 -4.35
N GLY A 356 -3.20 -12.67 -4.02
CA GLY A 356 -4.52 -12.95 -4.63
C GLY A 356 -5.31 -14.12 -4.05
N PHE A 357 -4.91 -14.62 -2.87
CA PHE A 357 -5.61 -15.66 -2.12
C PHE A 357 -6.38 -15.09 -0.92
N ARG A 358 -7.21 -14.06 -1.17
CA ARG A 358 -7.96 -13.32 -0.13
C ARG A 358 -8.71 -14.24 0.85
N GLU A 359 -9.58 -15.12 0.33
CA GLU A 359 -10.42 -16.00 1.15
C GLU A 359 -9.59 -16.97 1.99
N LEU A 360 -8.50 -17.48 1.41
CA LEU A 360 -7.58 -18.37 2.10
C LEU A 360 -6.79 -17.61 3.19
N GLY A 361 -6.38 -16.37 2.93
CA GLY A 361 -5.77 -15.50 3.93
C GLY A 361 -6.72 -15.19 5.09
N ASP A 362 -8.00 -14.96 4.81
CA ASP A 362 -9.05 -14.78 5.83
C ASP A 362 -9.26 -16.05 6.68
N GLU A 363 -9.32 -17.23 6.06
CA GLU A 363 -9.46 -18.53 6.76
C GLU A 363 -8.27 -18.88 7.66
N LEU A 364 -7.06 -18.49 7.27
CA LEU A 364 -5.83 -18.85 7.96
C LEU A 364 -5.41 -17.84 9.06
N ARG A 365 -6.20 -16.80 9.29
CA ARG A 365 -5.91 -15.74 10.26
C ARG A 365 -6.59 -15.94 11.62
N PRO A 366 -5.90 -15.60 12.72
CA PRO A 366 -4.64 -16.18 13.13
C PRO A 366 -4.87 -17.60 13.68
N GLN A 367 -4.30 -18.62 13.05
CA GLN A 367 -4.24 -19.94 13.66
C GLN A 367 -2.94 -20.09 14.45
N ARG A 368 -3.02 -19.87 15.77
CA ARG A 368 -1.97 -20.22 16.74
C ARG A 368 -1.84 -21.74 16.86
N GLY A 369 -1.38 -22.39 15.79
CA GLY A 369 -0.98 -23.80 15.77
C GLY A 369 0.50 -23.94 16.09
N ARG A 370 0.92 -25.13 16.51
CA ARG A 370 2.35 -25.48 16.66
C ARG A 370 2.65 -26.82 16.02
N GLY A 371 3.88 -26.99 15.58
CA GLY A 371 4.43 -28.23 15.05
C GLY A 371 3.59 -28.80 13.93
N THR A 372 3.21 -30.07 14.09
CA THR A 372 2.38 -30.78 13.12
C THR A 372 0.95 -30.24 13.00
N ASP A 373 0.42 -29.62 14.06
CA ASP A 373 -0.93 -29.04 14.01
C ASP A 373 -0.95 -27.80 13.11
N LEU A 374 0.04 -26.91 13.24
CA LEU A 374 0.20 -25.75 12.33
C LEU A 374 0.31 -26.21 10.88
N VAL A 375 1.20 -27.15 10.59
CA VAL A 375 1.41 -27.64 9.22
C VAL A 375 0.12 -28.24 8.65
N ARG A 376 -0.62 -29.04 9.42
CA ARG A 376 -1.91 -29.60 8.97
C ARG A 376 -2.91 -28.48 8.62
N LYS A 377 -3.04 -27.48 9.50
CA LYS A 377 -3.94 -26.34 9.33
C LYS A 377 -3.60 -25.49 8.10
N LEU A 378 -2.34 -25.46 7.67
CA LEU A 378 -1.91 -24.76 6.45
C LEU A 378 -2.09 -25.61 5.19
N VAL A 379 -1.70 -26.89 5.22
CA VAL A 379 -1.69 -27.76 4.03
C VAL A 379 -3.08 -28.00 3.47
N GLU A 380 -4.06 -28.36 4.31
CA GLU A 380 -5.39 -28.74 3.82
C GLU A 380 -6.09 -27.59 3.07
N PRO A 381 -6.12 -26.35 3.60
CA PRO A 381 -6.68 -25.22 2.88
C PRO A 381 -5.90 -24.84 1.61
N ILE A 382 -4.57 -24.91 1.65
CA ILE A 382 -3.72 -24.62 0.48
C ILE A 382 -3.94 -25.63 -0.65
N GLU A 383 -3.99 -26.93 -0.35
CA GLU A 383 -4.23 -27.97 -1.36
C GLU A 383 -5.62 -27.82 -1.99
N ARG A 384 -6.62 -27.51 -1.16
CA ARG A 384 -7.98 -27.22 -1.60
C ARG A 384 -8.01 -26.00 -2.53
N GLU A 385 -7.29 -24.93 -2.19
CA GLU A 385 -7.22 -23.73 -3.03
C GLU A 385 -6.53 -24.03 -4.36
N ILE A 386 -5.39 -24.72 -4.34
CA ILE A 386 -4.66 -25.15 -5.55
C ILE A 386 -5.55 -25.94 -6.50
N SER A 387 -6.38 -26.85 -5.97
CA SER A 387 -7.30 -27.66 -6.79
C SER A 387 -8.36 -26.83 -7.54
N ARG A 388 -8.63 -25.59 -7.09
CA ARG A 388 -9.64 -24.69 -7.65
C ARG A 388 -9.06 -23.63 -8.58
N ILE A 389 -7.76 -23.32 -8.46
CA ILE A 389 -7.09 -22.25 -9.25
C ILE A 389 -7.32 -22.46 -10.74
N HIS A 390 -7.24 -23.70 -11.24
CA HIS A 390 -7.35 -24.01 -12.66
C HIS A 390 -8.79 -23.92 -13.18
N SER A 391 -9.79 -24.13 -12.32
CA SER A 391 -11.21 -24.04 -12.67
C SER A 391 -11.83 -22.67 -12.41
N SER A 392 -11.06 -21.71 -11.88
CA SER A 392 -11.52 -20.35 -11.59
C SER A 392 -11.10 -19.40 -12.72
N PRO A 393 -12.03 -18.96 -13.60
CA PRO A 393 -11.69 -18.05 -14.68
C PRO A 393 -11.58 -16.60 -14.19
N LEU A 394 -10.73 -15.82 -14.87
CA LEU A 394 -10.90 -14.37 -14.90
C LEU A 394 -12.06 -14.04 -15.85
N ALA A 395 -13.01 -13.25 -15.38
CA ALA A 395 -14.11 -12.77 -16.19
C ALA A 395 -13.77 -11.42 -16.82
N ILE A 396 -13.86 -11.32 -18.15
CA ILE A 396 -13.71 -10.06 -18.89
C ILE A 396 -14.98 -9.89 -19.74
N GLY A 397 -16.01 -9.31 -19.13
CA GLY A 397 -17.37 -9.34 -19.70
C GLY A 397 -17.90 -10.77 -19.81
N GLU A 398 -18.23 -11.20 -21.03
CA GLU A 398 -18.70 -12.56 -21.31
C GLU A 398 -17.55 -13.56 -21.47
N GLU A 399 -16.32 -13.09 -21.69
CA GLU A 399 -15.15 -13.96 -21.81
C GLU A 399 -14.81 -14.62 -20.46
N ARG A 400 -14.31 -15.86 -20.53
CA ARG A 400 -13.84 -16.63 -19.38
C ARG A 400 -12.41 -17.09 -19.68
N VAL A 401 -11.46 -16.49 -18.98
CA VAL A 401 -10.03 -16.67 -19.19
C VAL A 401 -9.47 -17.63 -18.15
N PHE A 402 -8.94 -18.79 -18.58
CA PHE A 402 -8.40 -19.81 -17.68
C PHE A 402 -6.88 -19.92 -17.74
N SER A 403 -6.30 -19.57 -18.89
CA SER A 403 -4.89 -19.67 -19.23
C SER A 403 -4.29 -18.30 -19.60
N LEU A 404 -2.96 -18.21 -19.63
CA LEU A 404 -2.25 -17.03 -20.09
C LEU A 404 -2.44 -16.83 -21.61
N GLN A 405 -2.57 -17.91 -22.38
CA GLN A 405 -2.94 -17.81 -23.80
C GLN A 405 -4.36 -17.25 -23.97
N ASP A 406 -5.32 -17.72 -23.17
CA ASP A 406 -6.71 -17.20 -23.19
C ASP A 406 -6.72 -15.70 -22.87
N LEU A 407 -5.86 -15.27 -21.94
CA LEU A 407 -5.75 -13.86 -21.56
C LEU A 407 -5.26 -13.03 -22.75
N LEU A 408 -4.24 -13.48 -23.47
CA LEU A 408 -3.73 -12.80 -24.66
C LEU A 408 -4.83 -12.67 -25.72
N ASP A 409 -5.53 -13.77 -26.01
CA ASP A 409 -6.58 -13.80 -27.03
C ASP A 409 -7.78 -12.93 -26.64
N ALA A 410 -8.15 -12.93 -25.34
CA ALA A 410 -9.21 -12.06 -24.82
C ALA A 410 -8.81 -10.58 -24.91
N LEU A 411 -7.59 -10.22 -24.47
CA LEU A 411 -7.09 -8.86 -24.54
C LEU A 411 -7.03 -8.33 -25.97
N GLN A 412 -6.87 -9.16 -27.00
CA GLN A 412 -6.91 -8.73 -28.39
C GLN A 412 -8.34 -8.49 -28.91
N ARG A 413 -9.32 -9.28 -28.43
CA ARG A 413 -10.71 -9.25 -28.92
C ARG A 413 -11.59 -8.23 -28.20
N VAL A 414 -11.49 -8.11 -26.88
CA VAL A 414 -12.41 -7.27 -26.09
C VAL A 414 -12.18 -5.78 -26.31
N ALA A 415 -13.22 -4.99 -26.05
CA ALA A 415 -13.15 -3.53 -26.10
C ALA A 415 -12.34 -2.98 -24.91
N PRO A 416 -11.57 -1.88 -25.07
CA PRO A 416 -10.76 -1.31 -23.99
C PRO A 416 -11.52 -0.97 -22.71
N GLU A 417 -12.78 -0.59 -22.81
CA GLU A 417 -13.64 -0.20 -21.68
C GLU A 417 -13.90 -1.38 -20.73
N MET A 418 -13.89 -2.61 -21.27
CA MET A 418 -14.02 -3.85 -20.49
C MET A 418 -12.72 -4.22 -19.75
N ILE A 419 -11.59 -3.65 -20.17
CA ILE A 419 -10.26 -3.91 -19.60
C ILE A 419 -9.94 -2.87 -18.52
N GLN A 420 -10.30 -1.62 -18.76
CA GLN A 420 -9.90 -0.47 -17.94
C GLN A 420 -10.21 -0.69 -16.45
N HIS A 421 -11.46 -0.98 -16.09
CA HIS A 421 -11.84 -1.16 -14.69
C HIS A 421 -11.11 -2.33 -14.00
N LEU A 422 -10.69 -3.36 -14.75
CA LEU A 422 -9.94 -4.50 -14.22
C LEU A 422 -8.48 -4.12 -13.95
N SER A 423 -7.84 -3.40 -14.87
CA SER A 423 -6.49 -2.87 -14.70
C SER A 423 -6.44 -1.82 -13.59
N ASP A 424 -7.41 -0.93 -13.54
CA ASP A 424 -7.50 0.13 -12.54
C ASP A 424 -7.63 -0.40 -11.11
N ASN A 425 -8.04 -1.65 -10.92
CA ASN A 425 -8.20 -2.30 -9.60
C ASN A 425 -7.25 -3.51 -9.41
N ASP A 426 -6.13 -3.56 -10.14
CA ASP A 426 -5.12 -4.63 -10.05
C ASP A 426 -5.68 -6.06 -10.25
N VAL A 427 -6.81 -6.22 -10.94
CA VAL A 427 -7.48 -7.52 -11.10
C VAL A 427 -6.63 -8.47 -11.95
N PHE A 428 -5.99 -7.97 -13.01
CA PHE A 428 -5.10 -8.77 -13.86
C PHE A 428 -3.88 -9.28 -13.10
N SER A 429 -3.14 -8.38 -12.44
CA SER A 429 -1.94 -8.74 -11.68
C SER A 429 -2.28 -9.70 -10.54
N THR A 430 -3.37 -9.45 -9.81
CA THR A 430 -3.85 -10.36 -8.75
C THR A 430 -4.20 -11.75 -9.28
N TRP A 431 -4.85 -11.83 -10.45
CA TRP A 431 -5.17 -13.12 -11.07
C TRP A 431 -3.90 -13.84 -11.56
N LEU A 432 -2.93 -13.12 -12.11
CA LEU A 432 -1.64 -13.65 -12.55
C LEU A 432 -0.83 -14.20 -11.38
N ASP A 433 -0.73 -13.48 -10.26
CA ASP A 433 -0.11 -13.95 -9.02
C ASP A 433 -0.74 -15.28 -8.58
N ARG A 434 -2.08 -15.32 -8.54
CA ARG A 434 -2.85 -16.53 -8.19
C ARG A 434 -2.59 -17.70 -9.14
N LYS A 435 -2.35 -17.45 -10.43
CA LYS A 435 -2.02 -18.47 -11.44
C LYS A 435 -0.55 -18.90 -11.40
N GLY A 436 0.29 -18.22 -10.62
CA GLY A 436 1.72 -18.53 -10.50
C GLY A 436 2.59 -17.79 -11.52
N PHE A 437 2.16 -16.63 -12.03
CA PHE A 437 2.93 -15.77 -12.93
C PHE A 437 3.36 -14.44 -12.27
N PRO A 438 4.10 -14.48 -11.14
CA PRO A 438 4.35 -13.28 -10.34
C PRO A 438 5.18 -12.22 -11.07
N GLU A 439 6.14 -12.59 -11.92
CA GLU A 439 6.95 -11.58 -12.61
C GLU A 439 6.15 -10.79 -13.66
N LEU A 440 5.25 -11.46 -14.38
CA LEU A 440 4.32 -10.79 -15.28
C LEU A 440 3.30 -9.94 -14.49
N ALA A 441 2.84 -10.42 -13.33
CA ALA A 441 1.97 -9.65 -12.45
C ALA A 441 2.64 -8.34 -11.99
N GLU A 442 3.91 -8.38 -11.58
CA GLU A 442 4.70 -7.19 -11.24
C GLU A 442 4.86 -6.24 -12.44
N GLU A 443 5.13 -6.75 -13.66
CA GLU A 443 5.27 -5.91 -14.86
C GLU A 443 3.97 -5.21 -15.26
N ILE A 444 2.82 -5.90 -15.12
CA ILE A 444 1.52 -5.36 -15.52
C ILE A 444 0.92 -4.42 -14.46
N ARG A 445 1.26 -4.59 -13.18
CA ARG A 445 0.66 -3.80 -12.09
C ARG A 445 0.71 -2.28 -12.28
N PRO A 446 1.80 -1.64 -12.76
CA PRO A 446 1.81 -0.20 -13.00
C PRO A 446 1.07 0.23 -14.29
N ILE A 447 0.59 -0.69 -15.11
CA ILE A 447 -0.08 -0.39 -16.38
C ILE A 447 -1.54 -0.05 -16.10
N HIS A 448 -1.84 1.25 -16.04
CA HIS A 448 -3.17 1.84 -15.96
C HIS A 448 -3.44 2.77 -17.14
N GLY A 449 -4.70 3.17 -17.34
CA GLY A 449 -5.05 4.15 -18.38
C GLY A 449 -6.38 3.84 -19.06
N SER A 450 -6.54 4.30 -20.31
CA SER A 450 -7.78 4.09 -21.07
C SER A 450 -7.53 3.86 -22.56
N GLY A 451 -8.53 3.28 -23.23
CA GLY A 451 -8.54 3.12 -24.67
C GLY A 451 -7.46 2.17 -25.23
N ALA A 452 -7.11 2.37 -26.50
CA ALA A 452 -6.24 1.46 -27.25
C ALA A 452 -4.83 1.31 -26.65
N LYS A 453 -4.27 2.38 -26.05
CA LYS A 453 -2.93 2.36 -25.45
C LYS A 453 -2.85 1.39 -24.27
N LEU A 454 -3.85 1.40 -23.39
CA LEU A 454 -3.93 0.46 -22.27
C LEU A 454 -3.97 -0.99 -22.79
N LYS A 455 -4.87 -1.25 -23.74
CA LYS A 455 -5.05 -2.57 -24.36
C LYS A 455 -3.74 -3.06 -24.99
N GLU A 456 -3.06 -2.20 -25.73
CA GLU A 456 -1.79 -2.51 -26.38
C GLU A 456 -0.69 -2.83 -25.36
N ALA A 457 -0.50 -2.00 -24.33
CA ALA A 457 0.49 -2.21 -23.30
C ALA A 457 0.32 -3.56 -22.58
N LEU A 458 -0.90 -3.89 -22.16
CA LEU A 458 -1.22 -5.17 -21.53
C LEU A 458 -0.96 -6.35 -22.48
N THR A 459 -1.41 -6.24 -23.73
CA THR A 459 -1.23 -7.29 -24.75
C THR A 459 0.26 -7.56 -25.01
N GLN A 460 1.07 -6.51 -25.13
CA GLN A 460 2.51 -6.62 -25.36
C GLN A 460 3.23 -7.29 -24.19
N SER A 461 2.91 -6.91 -22.95
CA SER A 461 3.50 -7.55 -21.76
C SER A 461 3.12 -9.03 -21.67
N VAL A 462 1.85 -9.39 -21.87
CA VAL A 462 1.44 -10.81 -21.87
C VAL A 462 2.16 -11.60 -22.97
N ALA A 463 2.17 -11.09 -24.21
CA ALA A 463 2.81 -11.76 -25.34
C ALA A 463 4.33 -11.95 -25.15
N LYS A 464 5.00 -10.97 -24.52
CA LYS A 464 6.43 -11.04 -24.19
C LYS A 464 6.73 -12.19 -23.21
N TRP A 465 5.87 -12.41 -22.21
CA TRP A 465 6.13 -13.36 -21.14
C TRP A 465 5.77 -14.81 -21.46
N ILE A 466 4.79 -15.05 -22.34
CA ILE A 466 4.40 -16.41 -22.77
C ILE A 466 5.62 -17.28 -23.16
N PRO A 467 6.50 -16.89 -24.10
CA PRO A 467 7.64 -17.74 -24.49
C PRO A 467 8.63 -17.95 -23.34
N ILE A 468 8.79 -16.98 -22.43
CA ILE A 468 9.66 -17.09 -21.26
C ILE A 468 9.14 -18.18 -20.31
N TYR A 469 7.84 -18.18 -20.04
CA TYR A 469 7.21 -19.19 -19.18
C TYR A 469 7.15 -20.57 -19.84
N GLN A 470 6.95 -20.65 -21.16
CA GLN A 470 7.05 -21.92 -21.90
C GLN A 470 8.42 -22.57 -21.76
N GLN A 471 9.50 -21.79 -21.91
CA GLN A 471 10.87 -22.29 -21.75
C GLN A 471 11.15 -22.82 -20.32
N ARG A 472 10.41 -22.31 -19.32
CA ARG A 472 10.47 -22.78 -17.92
C ARG A 472 9.56 -23.98 -17.65
N GLY A 473 8.84 -24.48 -18.65
CA GLY A 473 7.93 -25.62 -18.51
C GLY A 473 6.63 -25.30 -17.77
N MET A 474 6.25 -24.03 -17.68
CA MET A 474 5.01 -23.62 -17.03
C MET A 474 3.82 -23.82 -17.97
N PRO A 475 2.63 -24.15 -17.44
CA PRO A 475 1.40 -24.21 -18.24
C PRO A 475 1.04 -22.80 -18.73
N ILE A 476 0.74 -22.66 -20.02
CA ILE A 476 0.37 -21.38 -20.64
C ILE A 476 -1.11 -21.35 -20.97
#